data_AF-A0A433HRP9-F1
#
_entry.id   AF-A0A433HRP9-F1
#
_cell.length_a   1.000
_cell.length_b   1.000
_cell.length_c   1.000
_cell.angle_alpha   90.00
_cell.angle_beta   90.00
_cell.angle_gamma   90.00
#
_symmetry.space_group_name_H-M   'P 1'
#
loop_
_entity.id
_entity.type
_entity.pdbx_description
1 polymer ?
#
loop_
_entity_poly.entity_id
_entity_poly.type
_entity_poly.pdbx_seq_one_letter_code
_entity_poly.pdbx_strand_id
1 'polypeptide(L)'
;MEKQLPPGQFKTKTWPILHQGDVYEFNEQSWNFRLFGQVKQEVSLSFAEVMSLPKTVSTVDMHCVTAWSKFDTTFEGIALHEMLKFVELNEDVKYIQVYGYYGGDRFGYSANLPLKDLLGDNALFVYRWKDETHDWQDITPKHGYPLRFIPPASFYLWKGTKWVSGIRFMKQDEEGFWEELGYSMTANPFKEERFR
;
A
#
# COMPACT_ATOMS: atom_id res chain seq x y z
N MET A 1 -25.80 -7.90 6.59
CA MET A 1 -25.61 -6.45 6.83
C MET A 1 -25.07 -5.85 5.55
N GLU A 2 -25.67 -4.77 5.06
CA GLU A 2 -25.21 -4.08 3.86
C GLU A 2 -23.93 -3.28 4.19
N LYS A 3 -22.92 -3.33 3.31
CA LYS A 3 -21.68 -2.58 3.51
C LYS A 3 -21.94 -1.08 3.36
N GLN A 4 -21.47 -0.30 4.32
CA GLN A 4 -21.64 1.15 4.30
C GLN A 4 -20.71 1.78 3.25
N LEU A 5 -21.28 2.50 2.30
CA LEU A 5 -20.52 3.38 1.41
C LEU A 5 -20.01 4.60 2.20
N PRO A 6 -18.74 4.99 2.03
CA PRO A 6 -18.31 6.29 2.53
C PRO A 6 -19.08 7.42 1.83
N PRO A 7 -19.28 8.57 2.51
CA PRO A 7 -20.01 9.69 1.93
C PRO A 7 -19.42 10.13 0.58
N GLY A 8 -20.32 10.49 -0.35
CA GLY A 8 -19.93 10.96 -1.67
C GLY A 8 -19.22 9.93 -2.56
N GLN A 9 -19.42 8.63 -2.31
CA GLN A 9 -18.89 7.55 -3.16
C GLN A 9 -19.97 6.69 -3.81
N PHE A 10 -19.67 6.16 -4.99
CA PHE A 10 -20.47 5.16 -5.67
C PHE A 10 -19.77 3.80 -5.69
N LYS A 11 -20.54 2.71 -5.64
CA LYS A 11 -20.02 1.34 -5.76
C LYS A 11 -19.61 1.05 -7.20
N THR A 12 -18.41 0.51 -7.40
CA THR A 12 -17.98 -0.06 -8.68
C THR A 12 -17.77 -1.57 -8.58
N LYS A 13 -17.96 -2.28 -9.70
CA LYS A 13 -17.63 -3.70 -9.84
C LYS A 13 -16.21 -3.92 -10.37
N THR A 14 -15.68 -2.99 -11.15
CA THR A 14 -14.32 -3.08 -11.70
C THR A 14 -13.29 -2.59 -10.69
N TRP A 15 -12.04 -3.10 -10.76
CA TRP A 15 -10.90 -2.49 -10.07
C TRP A 15 -10.25 -1.46 -11.01
N PRO A 16 -10.52 -0.15 -10.84
CA PRO A 16 -10.04 0.85 -11.79
C PRO A 16 -8.51 0.99 -11.73
N ILE A 17 -7.89 1.18 -12.88
CA ILE A 17 -6.47 1.46 -13.00
C ILE A 17 -6.27 2.98 -12.92
N LEU A 18 -5.65 3.44 -11.84
CA LEU A 18 -5.21 4.83 -11.66
C LEU A 18 -3.72 4.82 -11.30
N HIS A 19 -2.86 5.40 -12.14
CA HIS A 19 -1.46 5.66 -11.82
C HIS A 19 -1.04 6.99 -12.45
N GLN A 20 -0.12 7.67 -11.78
CA GLN A 20 0.58 8.83 -12.33
C GLN A 20 1.90 8.34 -12.92
N GLY A 21 2.25 8.79 -14.12
CA GLY A 21 3.50 8.43 -14.80
C GLY A 21 3.50 7.05 -15.46
N ASP A 22 4.67 6.65 -15.95
CA ASP A 22 4.88 5.40 -16.68
C ASP A 22 4.80 4.16 -15.80
N VAL A 23 4.50 3.02 -16.44
CA VAL A 23 4.49 1.72 -15.75
C VAL A 23 5.92 1.27 -15.50
N TYR A 24 6.26 0.96 -14.25
CA TYR A 24 7.57 0.43 -13.89
C TYR A 24 7.86 -0.90 -14.60
N GLU A 25 9.02 -0.96 -15.26
CA GLU A 25 9.55 -2.18 -15.85
C GLU A 25 10.31 -2.99 -14.78
N PHE A 26 9.67 -4.04 -14.28
CA PHE A 26 10.25 -4.87 -13.22
C PHE A 26 11.45 -5.68 -13.71
N ASN A 27 12.53 -5.65 -12.94
CA ASN A 27 13.68 -6.54 -13.09
C ASN A 27 14.00 -7.20 -11.75
N GLU A 28 13.69 -8.49 -11.65
CA GLU A 28 13.86 -9.31 -10.45
C GLU A 28 15.27 -9.30 -9.87
N GLN A 29 16.31 -9.28 -10.72
CA GLN A 29 17.70 -9.39 -10.29
C GLN A 29 18.20 -8.12 -9.59
N SER A 30 17.62 -6.96 -9.94
CA SER A 30 18.01 -5.66 -9.41
C SER A 30 17.05 -5.11 -8.35
N TRP A 31 15.83 -5.63 -8.31
CA TRP A 31 14.82 -5.22 -7.36
C TRP A 31 15.13 -5.72 -5.95
N ASN A 32 14.94 -4.85 -4.96
CA ASN A 32 14.95 -5.22 -3.57
C ASN A 32 13.97 -4.34 -2.78
N PHE A 33 13.46 -4.88 -1.67
CA PHE A 33 12.62 -4.20 -0.71
C PHE A 33 13.45 -3.68 0.45
N ARG A 34 13.44 -2.37 0.69
CA ARG A 34 14.22 -1.76 1.79
C ARG A 34 13.37 -1.49 3.02
N LEU A 35 13.90 -1.81 4.19
CA LEU A 35 13.36 -1.47 5.50
C LEU A 35 14.39 -0.56 6.19
N PHE A 36 14.07 0.72 6.36
CA PHE A 36 15.07 1.74 6.70
C PHE A 36 14.54 2.91 7.53
N GLY A 37 15.41 3.85 7.91
CA GLY A 37 15.05 5.00 8.74
C GLY A 37 15.21 4.72 10.23
N GLN A 38 14.13 4.81 11.01
CA GLN A 38 14.16 4.67 12.47
C GLN A 38 14.19 3.20 12.94
N VAL A 39 15.22 2.48 12.53
CA VAL A 39 15.49 1.08 12.88
C VAL A 39 16.90 0.93 13.44
N LYS A 40 17.17 -0.14 14.19
CA LYS A 40 18.52 -0.45 14.70
C LYS A 40 19.49 -0.77 13.56
N GLN A 41 19.02 -1.51 12.57
CA GLN A 41 19.79 -1.90 11.39
C GLN A 41 18.85 -1.90 10.18
N GLU A 42 19.28 -1.25 9.09
CA GLU A 42 18.55 -1.29 7.83
C GLU A 42 18.66 -2.66 7.17
N VAL A 43 17.59 -3.09 6.54
CA VAL A 43 17.51 -4.39 5.85
C VAL A 43 17.09 -4.19 4.40
N SER A 44 17.64 -5.02 3.53
CA SER A 44 17.26 -5.10 2.12
C SER A 44 16.95 -6.56 1.81
N LEU A 45 15.74 -6.83 1.33
CA LEU A 45 15.27 -8.15 0.94
C LEU A 45 15.19 -8.24 -0.59
N SER A 46 15.74 -9.29 -1.17
CA SER A 46 15.53 -9.64 -2.58
C SER A 46 14.07 -9.99 -2.87
N PHE A 47 13.72 -10.02 -4.16
CA PHE A 47 12.39 -10.46 -4.58
C PHE A 47 12.05 -11.87 -4.08
N ALA A 48 12.99 -12.81 -4.22
CA ALA A 48 12.82 -14.19 -3.78
C ALA A 48 12.59 -14.29 -2.27
N GLU A 49 13.33 -13.51 -1.47
CA GLU A 49 13.13 -13.45 -0.01
C GLU A 49 11.74 -12.93 0.35
N VAL A 50 11.30 -11.82 -0.26
CA VAL A 50 9.94 -11.29 -0.04
C VAL A 50 8.86 -12.31 -0.41
N MET A 51 9.02 -13.01 -1.53
CA MET A 51 8.04 -14.00 -1.99
C MET A 51 8.07 -15.32 -1.21
N SER A 52 9.12 -15.55 -0.40
CA SER A 52 9.21 -16.68 0.52
C SER A 52 8.55 -16.44 1.88
N LEU A 53 8.13 -15.21 2.17
CA LEU A 53 7.48 -14.86 3.44
C LEU A 53 6.12 -15.54 3.58
N PRO A 54 5.61 -15.68 4.83
CA PRO A 54 4.29 -16.23 5.06
C PRO A 54 3.20 -15.48 4.29
N LYS A 55 2.42 -16.23 3.51
CA LYS A 55 1.32 -15.69 2.71
C LYS A 55 0.15 -15.33 3.61
N THR A 56 -0.44 -14.17 3.36
CA THR A 56 -1.67 -13.70 4.00
C THR A 56 -2.74 -13.50 2.94
N VAL A 57 -3.95 -13.98 3.23
CA VAL A 57 -5.13 -13.78 2.39
C VAL A 57 -6.14 -12.95 3.15
N SER A 58 -6.50 -11.78 2.63
CA SER A 58 -7.43 -10.86 3.28
C SER A 58 -8.37 -10.21 2.28
N THR A 59 -9.61 -9.98 2.69
CA THR A 59 -10.58 -9.22 1.90
C THR A 59 -10.59 -7.78 2.38
N VAL A 60 -10.26 -6.85 1.48
CA VAL A 60 -10.12 -5.43 1.81
C VAL A 60 -11.01 -4.62 0.88
N ASP A 61 -11.79 -3.72 1.48
CA ASP A 61 -12.60 -2.77 0.74
C ASP A 61 -11.72 -1.57 0.35
N MET A 62 -11.85 -1.13 -0.90
CA MET A 62 -11.05 -0.07 -1.48
C MET A 62 -11.90 1.17 -1.73
N HIS A 63 -11.42 2.31 -1.26
CA HIS A 63 -12.10 3.60 -1.39
C HIS A 63 -11.18 4.58 -2.10
N CYS A 64 -11.62 5.16 -3.22
CA CYS A 64 -10.81 6.09 -3.98
C CYS A 64 -11.27 7.52 -3.81
N VAL A 65 -10.31 8.43 -3.74
CA VAL A 65 -10.54 9.88 -3.68
C VAL A 65 -11.34 10.40 -4.88
N THR A 66 -11.29 9.71 -6.02
CA THR A 66 -12.08 10.01 -7.22
C THR A 66 -13.49 9.39 -7.15
N ALA A 67 -14.05 9.30 -5.94
CA ALA A 67 -15.44 8.99 -5.62
C ALA A 67 -15.94 7.56 -5.91
N TRP A 68 -15.08 6.56 -6.09
CA TRP A 68 -15.50 5.16 -6.25
C TRP A 68 -15.05 4.27 -5.10
N SER A 69 -15.92 3.34 -4.70
CA SER A 69 -15.64 2.25 -3.75
C SER A 69 -15.77 0.90 -4.42
N LYS A 70 -14.79 0.02 -4.23
CA LYS A 70 -14.88 -1.41 -4.60
C LYS A 70 -14.87 -2.24 -3.33
N PHE A 71 -15.92 -3.03 -3.15
CA PHE A 71 -16.05 -3.95 -2.03
C PHE A 71 -15.59 -5.35 -2.42
N ASP A 72 -15.31 -6.18 -1.41
CA ASP A 72 -15.18 -7.64 -1.54
C ASP A 72 -14.06 -8.08 -2.48
N THR A 73 -12.94 -7.34 -2.48
CA THR A 73 -11.73 -7.76 -3.19
C THR A 73 -10.83 -8.54 -2.24
N THR A 74 -10.56 -9.79 -2.57
CA THR A 74 -9.64 -10.62 -1.79
C THR A 74 -8.26 -10.54 -2.40
N PHE A 75 -7.26 -10.27 -1.56
CA PHE A 75 -5.86 -10.19 -1.94
C PHE A 75 -5.07 -11.34 -1.33
N GLU A 76 -4.04 -11.79 -2.05
CA GLU A 76 -2.97 -12.65 -1.55
C GLU A 76 -1.67 -11.85 -1.61
N GLY A 77 -0.95 -11.83 -0.49
CA GLY A 77 0.22 -11.00 -0.30
C GLY A 77 0.97 -11.30 0.98
N ILE A 78 1.81 -10.35 1.38
CA ILE A 78 2.56 -10.36 2.64
C ILE A 78 1.99 -9.27 3.53
N ALA A 79 1.58 -9.62 4.74
CA ALA A 79 1.13 -8.63 5.73
C ALA A 79 2.29 -7.76 6.21
N LEU A 80 2.01 -6.49 6.48
CA LEU A 80 3.03 -5.54 6.92
C LEU A 80 3.76 -6.02 8.18
N HIS A 81 3.05 -6.65 9.12
CA HIS A 81 3.67 -7.19 10.33
C HIS A 81 4.70 -8.31 10.06
N GLU A 82 4.63 -9.02 8.94
CA GLU A 82 5.67 -9.99 8.55
C GLU A 82 6.97 -9.27 8.16
N MET A 83 6.87 -8.11 7.51
CA MET A 83 8.04 -7.28 7.19
C MET A 83 8.70 -6.72 8.46
N LEU A 84 7.90 -6.40 9.48
CA LEU A 84 8.43 -5.88 10.76
C LEU A 84 9.32 -6.89 11.48
N LYS A 85 9.19 -8.19 11.22
CA LYS A 85 10.02 -9.22 11.87
C LYS A 85 11.51 -9.14 11.49
N PHE A 86 11.84 -8.42 10.42
CA PHE A 86 13.21 -8.24 9.96
C PHE A 86 13.94 -7.06 10.62
N VAL A 87 13.21 -6.19 11.31
CA VAL A 87 13.78 -4.97 11.88
C VAL A 87 13.41 -4.80 13.34
N GLU A 88 14.36 -4.30 14.12
CA GLU A 88 14.07 -3.77 15.45
C GLU A 88 13.86 -2.25 15.31
N LEU A 89 12.65 -1.77 15.63
CA LEU A 89 12.31 -0.35 15.56
C LEU A 89 12.97 0.42 16.71
N ASN A 90 13.39 1.65 16.44
CA ASN A 90 13.77 2.56 17.53
C ASN A 90 12.55 2.95 18.38
N GLU A 91 12.81 3.43 19.59
CA GLU A 91 11.76 3.99 20.46
C GLU A 91 11.03 5.15 19.76
N ASP A 92 9.72 5.28 20.04
CA ASP A 92 8.82 6.30 19.51
C ASP A 92 8.57 6.30 18.00
N VAL A 93 8.85 5.19 17.29
CA VAL A 93 8.38 5.04 15.90
C VAL A 93 6.85 4.95 15.88
N LYS A 94 6.22 5.88 15.17
CA LYS A 94 4.76 6.03 15.11
C LYS A 94 4.22 6.02 13.68
N TYR A 95 5.06 6.25 12.70
CA TYR A 95 4.68 6.42 11.31
C TYR A 95 5.59 5.58 10.40
N ILE A 96 5.04 5.26 9.24
CA ILE A 96 5.81 4.72 8.13
C ILE A 96 5.53 5.54 6.88
N GLN A 97 6.46 5.45 5.93
CA GLN A 97 6.26 5.91 4.58
C GLN A 97 6.56 4.76 3.63
N VAL A 98 5.55 4.38 2.84
CA VAL A 98 5.65 3.29 1.88
C VAL A 98 6.04 3.87 0.54
N TYR A 99 7.21 3.48 0.05
CA TYR A 99 7.78 3.99 -1.20
C TYR A 99 7.52 3.07 -2.38
N GLY A 100 7.45 3.66 -3.57
CA GLY A 100 7.34 2.95 -4.83
C GLY A 100 8.04 3.68 -5.96
N TYR A 101 8.30 2.95 -7.04
CA TYR A 101 8.96 3.49 -8.23
C TYR A 101 8.09 4.54 -8.91
N TYR A 102 8.68 5.69 -9.26
CA TYR A 102 8.04 6.71 -10.08
C TYR A 102 9.11 7.46 -10.87
N GLY A 103 8.92 7.57 -12.19
CA GLY A 103 9.92 8.21 -13.07
C GLY A 103 11.29 7.53 -13.04
N GLY A 104 11.35 6.23 -12.74
CA GLY A 104 12.60 5.47 -12.59
C GLY A 104 13.28 5.60 -11.21
N ASP A 105 12.83 6.53 -10.36
CA ASP A 105 13.29 6.63 -8.98
C ASP A 105 12.50 5.68 -8.08
N ARG A 106 13.20 4.78 -7.39
CA ARG A 106 12.61 3.83 -6.44
C ARG A 106 11.90 4.50 -5.27
N PHE A 107 12.27 5.74 -4.93
CA PHE A 107 11.65 6.52 -3.86
C PHE A 107 10.83 7.70 -4.40
N GLY A 108 10.56 7.73 -5.71
CA GLY A 108 9.88 8.85 -6.36
C GLY A 108 8.39 8.96 -5.99
N TYR A 109 7.73 7.86 -5.64
CA TYR A 109 6.39 7.88 -5.03
C TYR A 109 6.47 7.48 -3.58
N SER A 110 5.65 8.11 -2.74
CA SER A 110 5.54 7.74 -1.34
C SER A 110 4.16 8.06 -0.77
N ALA A 111 3.76 7.31 0.26
CA ALA A 111 2.57 7.58 1.05
C ALA A 111 2.85 7.35 2.53
N ASN A 112 2.56 8.35 3.35
CA ASN A 112 2.74 8.31 4.80
C ASN A 112 1.51 7.72 5.50
N LEU A 113 1.73 6.90 6.53
CA LEU A 113 0.67 6.23 7.29
C LEU A 113 1.07 6.06 8.77
N PRO A 114 0.13 6.16 9.71
CA PRO A 114 0.37 5.81 11.11
C PRO A 114 0.57 4.30 11.28
N LEU A 115 1.69 3.89 11.88
CA LEU A 115 2.06 2.47 12.01
C LEU A 115 1.03 1.66 12.80
N LYS A 116 0.47 2.24 13.86
CA LYS A 116 -0.50 1.58 14.75
C LYS A 116 -1.74 1.05 14.03
N ASP A 117 -2.14 1.70 12.92
CA ASP A 117 -3.35 1.36 12.18
C ASP A 117 -3.09 0.26 11.14
N LEU A 118 -1.83 -0.20 11.00
CA LEU A 118 -1.38 -1.15 9.97
C LEU A 118 -0.93 -2.50 10.54
N LEU A 119 -1.08 -2.73 11.85
CA LEU A 119 -0.56 -3.93 12.52
C LEU A 119 -1.45 -5.18 12.36
N GLY A 120 -2.62 -5.05 11.72
CA GLY A 120 -3.50 -6.19 11.40
C GLY A 120 -3.24 -6.80 10.02
N ASP A 121 -4.03 -7.82 9.69
CA ASP A 121 -3.90 -8.62 8.45
C ASP A 121 -4.47 -7.92 7.19
N ASN A 122 -4.83 -6.64 7.29
CA ASN A 122 -5.47 -5.86 6.21
C ASN A 122 -4.58 -4.74 5.64
N ALA A 123 -3.34 -4.62 6.11
CA ALA A 123 -2.29 -3.83 5.48
C ALA A 123 -1.33 -4.77 4.73
N LEU A 124 -1.51 -4.90 3.42
CA LEU A 124 -0.89 -5.97 2.63
C LEU A 124 0.00 -5.46 1.50
N PHE A 125 1.13 -6.14 1.29
CA PHE A 125 1.91 -6.09 0.06
C PHE A 125 1.45 -7.23 -0.86
N VAL A 126 0.54 -6.90 -1.77
CA VAL A 126 -0.20 -7.85 -2.60
C VAL A 126 0.50 -8.09 -3.94
N TYR A 127 0.42 -9.33 -4.41
CA TYR A 127 0.89 -9.74 -5.74
C TYR A 127 -0.20 -10.52 -6.50
N ARG A 128 -1.26 -10.97 -5.81
CA ARG A 128 -2.42 -11.66 -6.40
C ARG A 128 -3.73 -11.12 -5.84
N TRP A 129 -4.79 -11.26 -6.62
CA TRP A 129 -6.13 -10.83 -6.21
C TRP A 129 -7.21 -11.68 -6.88
N LYS A 130 -8.40 -11.66 -6.29
CA LYS A 130 -9.64 -12.19 -6.86
C LYS A 130 -10.84 -11.36 -6.40
N ASP A 131 -11.96 -11.53 -7.08
CA ASP A 131 -13.26 -11.00 -6.65
C ASP A 131 -14.39 -11.94 -7.09
N GLU A 132 -15.65 -11.51 -6.99
CA GLU A 132 -16.82 -12.29 -7.40
C GLU A 132 -16.77 -12.73 -8.88
N THR A 133 -16.10 -11.96 -9.74
CA THR A 133 -16.10 -12.14 -11.20
C THR A 133 -14.77 -12.64 -11.77
N HIS A 134 -13.72 -12.66 -10.95
CA HIS A 134 -12.39 -13.11 -11.35
C HIS A 134 -11.84 -14.11 -10.33
N ASP A 135 -11.37 -15.26 -10.79
CA ASP A 135 -10.58 -16.17 -9.95
C ASP A 135 -9.18 -15.58 -9.67
N TRP A 136 -8.41 -16.25 -8.83
CA TRP A 136 -7.07 -15.82 -8.45
C TRP A 136 -6.16 -15.58 -9.65
N GLN A 137 -5.69 -14.34 -9.76
CA GLN A 137 -4.76 -13.90 -10.80
C GLN A 137 -3.72 -12.96 -10.21
N ASP A 138 -2.58 -12.87 -10.88
CA ASP A 138 -1.53 -11.90 -10.52
C ASP A 138 -2.03 -10.48 -10.78
N ILE A 139 -1.55 -9.52 -9.99
CA ILE A 139 -1.76 -8.11 -10.32
C ILE A 139 -1.01 -7.80 -11.63
N THR A 140 -1.62 -7.02 -12.52
CA THR A 140 -0.94 -6.60 -13.75
C THR A 140 0.13 -5.54 -13.46
N PRO A 141 1.08 -5.28 -14.37
CA PRO A 141 2.01 -4.15 -14.26
C PRO A 141 1.32 -2.82 -13.98
N LYS A 142 0.18 -2.56 -14.63
CA LYS A 142 -0.64 -1.36 -14.39
C LYS A 142 -1.29 -1.32 -13.01
N HIS A 143 -1.57 -2.48 -12.42
CA HIS A 143 -2.05 -2.59 -11.05
C HIS A 143 -0.94 -2.54 -9.99
N GLY A 144 0.34 -2.55 -10.39
CA GLY A 144 1.47 -2.41 -9.48
C GLY A 144 2.38 -3.63 -9.38
N TYR A 145 2.32 -4.59 -10.31
CA TYR A 145 3.27 -5.71 -10.36
C TYR A 145 4.71 -5.21 -10.31
N PRO A 146 5.60 -5.81 -9.49
CA PRO A 146 5.45 -7.13 -8.87
C PRO A 146 4.75 -7.12 -7.50
N LEU A 147 4.62 -5.94 -6.88
CA LEU A 147 4.17 -5.81 -5.51
C LEU A 147 3.52 -4.44 -5.30
N ARG A 148 2.28 -4.46 -4.78
CA ARG A 148 1.52 -3.25 -4.44
C ARG A 148 1.14 -3.25 -2.97
N PHE A 149 1.25 -2.10 -2.32
CA PHE A 149 0.67 -1.93 -1.01
C PHE A 149 -0.84 -1.62 -1.12
N ILE A 150 -1.65 -2.32 -0.34
CA ILE A 150 -3.07 -2.06 -0.14
C ILE A 150 -3.26 -1.71 1.34
N PRO A 151 -3.65 -0.46 1.67
CA PRO A 151 -3.90 -0.07 3.04
C PRO A 151 -5.25 -0.63 3.54
N PRO A 152 -5.48 -0.64 4.85
CA PRO A 152 -6.80 -0.90 5.42
C PRO A 152 -7.88 0.02 4.85
N ALA A 153 -9.13 -0.43 4.83
CA ALA A 153 -10.29 0.33 4.33
C ALA A 153 -10.56 1.65 5.09
N SER A 154 -9.89 1.88 6.22
CA SER A 154 -9.89 3.17 6.91
C SER A 154 -9.12 4.27 6.18
N PHE A 155 -8.43 3.95 5.07
CA PHE A 155 -7.66 4.88 4.27
C PHE A 155 -8.14 4.91 2.82
N TYR A 156 -8.06 6.08 2.18
CA TYR A 156 -8.20 6.20 0.74
C TYR A 156 -7.03 5.54 0.00
N LEU A 157 -7.33 5.02 -1.19
CA LEU A 157 -6.45 4.15 -1.96
C LEU A 157 -5.22 4.86 -2.57
N TRP A 158 -5.11 6.19 -2.53
CA TRP A 158 -3.85 6.83 -2.90
C TRP A 158 -2.74 6.43 -1.92
N LYS A 159 -3.07 6.09 -0.66
CA LYS A 159 -2.09 5.52 0.28
C LYS A 159 -1.60 4.12 -0.16
N GLY A 160 -2.28 3.48 -1.11
CA GLY A 160 -1.91 2.18 -1.67
C GLY A 160 -0.86 2.25 -2.77
N THR A 161 0.39 2.44 -2.36
CA THR A 161 1.58 2.57 -3.22
C THR A 161 1.73 1.41 -4.20
N LYS A 162 1.87 1.73 -5.49
CA LYS A 162 2.23 0.77 -6.56
C LYS A 162 3.74 0.61 -6.67
N TRP A 163 4.17 -0.52 -7.23
CA TRP A 163 5.58 -0.79 -7.52
C TRP A 163 6.46 -0.57 -6.29
N VAL A 164 6.05 -1.18 -5.18
CA VAL A 164 6.63 -0.91 -3.87
C VAL A 164 8.12 -1.26 -3.87
N SER A 165 8.91 -0.40 -3.23
CA SER A 165 10.37 -0.53 -3.15
C SER A 165 10.90 -0.54 -1.72
N GLY A 166 10.07 -0.21 -0.73
CA GLY A 166 10.45 -0.24 0.68
C GLY A 166 9.55 0.55 1.62
N ILE A 167 9.92 0.52 2.89
CA ILE A 167 9.29 1.21 4.01
C ILE A 167 10.36 2.00 4.76
N ARG A 168 10.11 3.30 4.96
CA ARG A 168 10.85 4.12 5.92
C ARG A 168 10.07 4.22 7.22
N PHE A 169 10.72 3.94 8.34
CA PHE A 169 10.15 4.09 9.68
C PHE A 169 10.46 5.47 10.24
N MET A 170 9.47 6.12 10.85
CA MET A 170 9.55 7.53 11.26
C MET A 170 8.91 7.78 12.63
N LYS A 171 9.45 8.76 13.36
CA LYS A 171 8.91 9.21 14.67
C LYS A 171 7.81 10.25 14.52
N GLN A 172 7.96 11.12 13.52
CA GLN A 172 7.00 12.16 13.16
C GLN A 172 6.43 11.83 11.79
N ASP A 173 5.23 12.35 11.54
CA ASP A 173 4.60 12.20 10.24
C ASP A 173 5.26 13.18 9.26
N GLU A 174 5.57 12.69 8.06
CA GLU A 174 6.16 13.47 6.97
C GLU A 174 5.25 13.31 5.74
N GLU A 175 5.20 14.33 4.89
CA GLU A 175 4.32 14.32 3.72
C GLU A 175 4.79 13.27 2.71
N GLY A 176 3.82 12.54 2.15
CA GLY A 176 4.02 11.73 0.96
C GLY A 176 3.79 12.53 -0.32
N PHE A 177 3.84 11.84 -1.46
CA PHE A 177 3.74 12.43 -2.79
C PHE A 177 2.46 13.27 -2.99
N TRP A 178 1.30 12.73 -2.59
CA TRP A 178 0.03 13.46 -2.77
C TRP A 178 -0.19 14.49 -1.67
N GLU A 179 0.34 14.24 -0.47
CA GLU A 179 0.20 15.13 0.67
C GLU A 179 0.93 16.46 0.44
N GLU A 180 2.11 16.41 -0.21
CA GLU A 180 2.83 17.60 -0.70
C GLU A 180 2.01 18.39 -1.73
N LEU A 181 1.06 17.73 -2.42
CA LEU A 181 0.15 18.33 -3.40
C LEU A 181 -1.21 18.74 -2.79
N GLY A 182 -1.30 18.80 -1.46
CA GLY A 182 -2.49 19.28 -0.74
C GLY A 182 -3.49 18.18 -0.35
N TYR A 183 -3.13 16.91 -0.50
CA TYR A 183 -3.97 15.81 -0.03
C TYR A 183 -3.88 15.64 1.49
N SER A 184 -4.91 15.03 2.08
CA SER A 184 -4.98 14.80 3.52
C SER A 184 -3.90 13.83 4.02
N MET A 185 -3.31 14.11 5.18
CA MET A 185 -2.39 13.19 5.86
C MET A 185 -3.07 11.90 6.31
N THR A 186 -4.30 12.01 6.82
CA THR A 186 -5.04 10.93 7.47
C THR A 186 -5.85 10.10 6.49
N ALA A 187 -6.28 10.70 5.37
CA ALA A 187 -6.92 10.03 4.25
C ALA A 187 -8.16 9.18 4.62
N ASN A 188 -8.95 9.56 5.63
CA ASN A 188 -10.11 8.77 6.04
C ASN A 188 -11.31 8.94 5.09
N PRO A 189 -11.80 7.85 4.44
CA PRO A 189 -12.89 7.96 3.47
C PRO A 189 -14.25 8.25 4.09
N PHE A 190 -14.51 7.80 5.32
CA PHE A 190 -15.80 7.99 5.99
C PHE A 190 -15.95 9.39 6.60
N LYS A 191 -14.83 10.08 6.84
CA LYS A 191 -14.78 11.48 7.27
C LYS A 191 -14.58 12.47 6.11
N GLU A 192 -14.55 11.97 4.87
CA GLU A 192 -14.26 12.76 3.67
C GLU A 192 -12.95 13.56 3.73
N GLU A 193 -11.94 13.03 4.42
CA GLU A 193 -10.63 13.67 4.56
C GLU A 193 -9.83 13.49 3.26
N ARG A 194 -10.23 14.20 2.20
CA ARG A 194 -9.60 14.12 0.85
C ARG A 194 -8.42 15.08 0.72
N PHE A 195 -8.59 16.32 1.15
CA PHE A 195 -7.66 17.43 0.97
C PHE A 195 -7.48 18.20 2.27
N ARG A 196 -6.48 19.10 2.31
CA ARG A 196 -6.22 20.01 3.43
C ARG A 196 -6.80 21.40 3.21
#